data_AF-A0A1V5NX53-F1
#
_entry.id   AF-A0A1V5NX53-F1
#
_cell.length_a   1.000
_cell.length_b   1.000
_cell.length_c   1.000
_cell.angle_alpha   90.00
_cell.angle_beta   90.00
_cell.angle_gamma   90.00
#
_symmetry.space_group_name_H-M   'P 1'
#
loop_
_entity.id
_entity.type
_entity.pdbx_description
1 polymer ?
#
loop_
_entity_poly.entity_id
_entity_poly.type
_entity_poly.pdbx_seq_one_letter_code
_entity_poly.pdbx_strand_id
1 'polypeptide(L)'
;MKLAAAIDATNFNNPVCPVFQNVNAMPSSDPNIIRKNLVDQLTAPVRWTQTIQNMIEQGAKTFVEVGPGKVLQGLVKKINREAEIAAS
;
A
#
# COMPACT_ATOMS: atom_id res chain seq x y z
N MET A 1 -4.06 3.97 22.52
CA MET A 1 -4.77 3.26 21.44
C MET A 1 -4.32 1.80 21.41
N LYS A 2 -5.23 0.82 21.53
CA LYS A 2 -4.89 -0.62 21.60
C LYS A 2 -4.12 -1.11 20.37
N LEU A 3 -4.44 -0.58 19.18
CA LEU A 3 -3.80 -0.98 17.92
C LEU A 3 -2.37 -0.44 17.78
N ALA A 4 -2.11 0.83 18.15
CA ALA A 4 -0.75 1.40 18.14
C ALA A 4 0.20 0.58 19.04
N ALA A 5 -0.23 0.24 20.26
CA ALA A 5 0.58 -0.59 21.16
C ALA A 5 0.86 -1.99 20.60
N ALA A 6 -0.10 -2.59 19.88
CA ALA A 6 0.12 -3.88 19.22
C ALA A 6 1.12 -3.78 18.05
N ILE A 7 1.08 -2.68 17.28
CA ILE A 7 2.05 -2.41 16.22
C ILE A 7 3.45 -2.26 16.82
N ASP A 8 3.60 -1.50 17.91
CA ASP A 8 4.89 -1.28 18.57
C ASP A 8 5.48 -2.59 19.14
N ALA A 9 4.64 -3.46 19.69
CA ALA A 9 5.07 -4.77 20.21
C ALA A 9 5.39 -5.81 19.11
N THR A 10 5.06 -5.54 17.84
CA THR A 10 5.27 -6.47 16.73
C THR A 10 6.74 -6.43 16.26
N ASN A 11 7.30 -7.61 15.95
CA ASN A 11 8.62 -7.70 15.31
C ASN A 11 8.50 -7.45 13.80
N PHE A 12 9.29 -6.51 13.27
CA PHE A 12 9.32 -6.19 11.85
C PHE A 12 10.63 -6.66 11.23
N ASN A 13 10.55 -7.38 10.12
CA ASN A 13 11.69 -7.81 9.34
C ASN A 13 11.84 -6.93 8.09
N ASN A 14 13.02 -6.94 7.48
CA ASN A 14 13.23 -6.29 6.19
C ASN A 14 12.30 -6.90 5.14
N PRO A 15 11.49 -6.09 4.45
CA PRO A 15 10.62 -6.60 3.40
C PRO A 15 11.44 -7.00 2.17
N VAL A 16 10.97 -8.02 1.46
CA VAL A 16 11.61 -8.50 0.21
C VAL A 16 11.32 -7.61 -1.00
N CYS A 17 10.37 -6.69 -0.87
CA CYS A 17 10.01 -5.69 -1.87
C CYS A 17 9.57 -4.39 -1.20
N PRO A 18 9.69 -3.24 -1.89
CA PRO A 18 9.23 -1.97 -1.33
C PRO A 18 7.71 -1.98 -1.09
N VAL A 19 7.28 -1.49 0.06
CA VAL A 19 5.87 -1.41 0.44
C VAL A 19 5.41 0.04 0.33
N PHE A 20 4.43 0.32 -0.53
CA PHE A 20 3.82 1.65 -0.62
C PHE A 20 2.99 1.95 0.62
N GLN A 21 3.25 3.08 1.25
CA GLN A 21 2.66 3.44 2.54
C GLN A 21 1.44 4.35 2.34
N ASN A 22 0.31 4.03 2.99
CA ASN A 22 -0.95 4.75 2.79
C ASN A 22 -0.89 6.25 3.17
N VAL A 23 -0.01 6.60 4.10
CA VAL A 23 0.09 7.96 4.67
C VAL A 23 0.72 8.97 3.70
N ASN A 24 1.68 8.53 2.89
CA ASN A 24 2.47 9.41 2.02
C ASN A 24 2.49 8.95 0.55
N ALA A 25 1.92 7.79 0.23
CA ALA A 25 1.90 7.17 -1.09
C ALA A 25 3.31 6.85 -1.67
N MET A 26 4.32 6.71 -0.82
CA MET A 26 5.69 6.41 -1.23
C MET A 26 6.10 4.98 -0.85
N PRO A 27 6.98 4.35 -1.64
CA PRO A 27 7.55 3.06 -1.28
C PRO A 27 8.51 3.20 -0.09
N SER A 28 8.51 2.21 0.81
CA SER A 28 9.52 2.06 1.85
C SER A 28 9.96 0.61 1.95
N SER A 29 11.27 0.41 2.14
CA SER A 29 11.87 -0.88 2.52
C SER A 29 12.49 -0.84 3.91
N ASP A 30 12.38 0.27 4.65
CA ASP A 30 12.86 0.41 6.02
C ASP A 30 11.75 0.00 7.01
N PRO A 31 11.94 -1.07 7.79
CA PRO A 31 10.99 -1.51 8.81
C PRO A 31 10.59 -0.43 9.82
N ASN A 32 11.51 0.47 10.18
CA ASN A 32 11.24 1.54 11.15
C ASN A 32 10.29 2.59 10.57
N ILE A 33 10.50 2.94 9.29
CA ILE A 33 9.60 3.84 8.57
C ILE A 33 8.23 3.21 8.38
N ILE A 34 8.18 1.91 8.04
CA ILE A 34 6.92 1.18 7.89
C ILE A 34 6.15 1.15 9.22
N ARG A 35 6.82 0.82 10.33
CA ARG A 35 6.21 0.84 11.68
C ARG A 35 5.62 2.22 11.99
N LYS A 36 6.41 3.28 11.82
CA LYS A 36 5.95 4.65 12.08
C LYS A 36 4.73 5.00 11.24
N ASN A 37 4.77 4.69 9.94
CA ASN A 37 3.67 5.00 9.04
C ASN A 37 2.40 4.19 9.31
N LEU A 38 2.51 2.95 9.81
CA LEU A 38 1.35 2.18 10.26
C LEU A 38 0.67 2.80 11.49
N VAL A 39 1.45 3.38 12.40
CA VAL A 39 0.90 4.14 13.55
C VAL A 39 0.23 5.43 13.06
N ASP A 40 0.92 6.20 12.21
CA ASP A 40 0.38 7.45 11.65
C ASP A 40 -0.91 7.23 10.84
N GLN A 41 -1.02 6.09 10.15
CA GLN A 41 -2.19 5.70 9.37
C GLN A 41 -3.48 5.64 10.19
N LEU A 42 -3.40 5.41 11.51
CA LEU A 42 -4.57 5.37 12.39
C LEU A 42 -5.34 6.69 12.41
N THR A 43 -4.67 7.80 12.07
CA THR A 43 -5.26 9.15 12.06
C THR A 43 -5.13 9.86 10.72
N ALA A 44 -4.45 9.26 9.74
CA ALA A 44 -4.19 9.84 8.44
C ALA A 44 -5.12 9.25 7.35
N PRO A 45 -5.46 10.03 6.31
CA PRO A 45 -6.23 9.51 5.19
C PRO A 45 -5.43 8.49 4.38
N VAL A 46 -6.15 7.54 3.76
CA VAL A 46 -5.56 6.58 2.81
C VAL A 46 -5.38 7.25 1.45
N ARG A 47 -4.13 7.47 1.03
CA ARG A 47 -3.79 8.13 -0.26
C ARG A 47 -3.80 7.16 -1.44
N TRP A 48 -4.88 6.40 -1.61
CA TRP A 48 -4.96 5.32 -2.60
C TRP A 48 -4.68 5.76 -4.04
N THR A 49 -5.36 6.81 -4.53
CA THR A 49 -5.18 7.29 -5.91
C THR A 49 -3.72 7.67 -6.20
N GLN A 50 -3.09 8.38 -5.27
CA GLN A 50 -1.69 8.77 -5.38
C GLN A 50 -0.77 7.55 -5.36
N THR A 51 -1.04 6.55 -4.52
CA THR A 51 -0.27 5.32 -4.48
C THR A 51 -0.26 4.62 -5.84
N ILE A 52 -1.42 4.47 -6.48
CA ILE A 52 -1.53 3.83 -7.80
C ILE A 52 -0.83 4.67 -8.87
N GLN A 53 -1.00 6.00 -8.87
CA GLN A 53 -0.28 6.88 -9.79
C GLN A 53 1.23 6.75 -9.65
N ASN A 54 1.75 6.79 -8.42
CA ASN A 54 3.17 6.65 -8.15
C ASN A 54 3.72 5.27 -8.55
N MET A 55 2.94 4.19 -8.37
CA MET A 55 3.32 2.86 -8.84
C MET A 55 3.47 2.84 -10.36
N ILE A 56 2.52 3.44 -11.09
CA ILE A 56 2.54 3.51 -12.56
C ILE A 56 3.70 4.37 -13.06
N GLU A 57 3.93 5.53 -12.43
CA GLU A 57 5.07 6.40 -12.72
C GLU A 57 6.42 5.68 -12.50
N GLN A 58 6.48 4.76 -11.53
CA GLN A 58 7.63 3.89 -11.28
C GLN A 58 7.67 2.64 -12.18
N GLY A 59 6.80 2.57 -13.19
CA GLY A 59 6.82 1.53 -14.22
C GLY A 59 5.95 0.30 -13.95
N ALA A 60 5.09 0.32 -12.93
CA ALA A 60 4.13 -0.75 -12.72
C ALA A 60 3.08 -0.78 -13.86
N LYS A 61 2.92 -1.94 -14.48
CA LYS A 61 1.96 -2.16 -15.58
C LYS A 61 0.82 -3.09 -15.20
N THR A 62 1.13 -4.07 -14.36
CA THR A 62 0.22 -5.15 -13.98
C THR A 62 -0.06 -5.09 -12.48
N PHE A 63 -1.33 -5.17 -12.11
CA PHE A 63 -1.81 -5.16 -10.74
C PHE A 63 -2.56 -6.45 -10.44
N VAL A 64 -2.26 -7.05 -9.29
CA VAL A 64 -2.93 -8.26 -8.78
C VAL A 64 -3.59 -7.90 -7.45
N GLU A 65 -4.90 -8.12 -7.33
CA GLU A 65 -5.61 -8.01 -6.05
C GLU A 65 -5.58 -9.38 -5.37
N VAL A 66 -4.99 -9.44 -4.17
CA VAL A 66 -4.93 -10.66 -3.36
C VAL A 66 -6.03 -10.60 -2.31
N GLY A 67 -7.03 -11.47 -2.41
CA GLY A 67 -8.14 -11.56 -1.46
C GLY A 67 -9.48 -11.84 -2.14
N PRO A 68 -10.53 -12.12 -1.35
CA PRO A 68 -11.86 -12.38 -1.89
C PRO A 68 -12.50 -11.08 -2.38
N GLY A 69 -12.58 -10.88 -3.69
CA GLY A 69 -13.24 -9.72 -4.29
C GLY A 69 -12.56 -9.17 -5.54
N LYS A 70 -13.07 -8.04 -6.04
CA LYS A 70 -12.52 -7.28 -7.18
C LYS A 70 -12.60 -5.77 -6.96
N VAL A 71 -12.61 -5.34 -5.70
CA VAL A 71 -12.84 -3.94 -5.35
C VAL A 71 -11.64 -3.10 -5.74
N LEU A 72 -10.44 -3.52 -5.34
CA LEU A 72 -9.21 -2.79 -5.66
C LEU A 72 -8.94 -2.80 -7.16
N GLN A 73 -9.20 -3.91 -7.85
CA GLN A 73 -9.16 -3.99 -9.31
C GLN A 73 -10.08 -2.93 -9.96
N GLY A 74 -11.30 -2.78 -9.46
CA GLY A 74 -12.24 -1.76 -9.92
C GLY A 74 -11.73 -0.34 -9.66
N LEU A 75 -11.11 -0.10 -8.50
CA LEU A 75 -10.52 1.21 -8.17
C LEU A 75 -9.32 1.54 -9.06
N VAL A 76 -8.42 0.57 -9.30
CA VAL A 76 -7.27 0.74 -10.21
C VAL A 76 -7.75 1.10 -11.60
N LYS A 77 -8.74 0.39 -12.16
CA LYS A 77 -9.29 0.69 -13.50
C LYS A 77 -9.94 2.08 -13.61
N LYS A 78 -10.47 2.62 -12.52
CA LYS A 78 -11.00 3.99 -12.49
C LYS A 78 -9.88 5.04 -12.52
N ILE A 79 -8.71 4.72 -11.98
CA ILE A 79 -7.54 5.60 -11.94
C ILE A 79 -6.77 5.53 -13.27
N ASN A 80 -6.54 4.32 -13.77
CA ASN A 80 -5.90 4.08 -15.07
C ASN A 80 -6.61 2.92 -15.79
N ARG A 81 -7.22 3.23 -16.94
CA ARG A 81 -7.98 2.25 -17.75
C ARG A 81 -7.09 1.27 -18.52
N GLU A 82 -5.83 1.63 -18.76
CA GLU A 82 -4.83 0.83 -19.48
C GLU A 82 -4.07 -0.13 -18.56
N ALA A 83 -4.22 0.02 -17.23
CA ALA A 83 -3.60 -0.87 -16.26
C ALA A 83 -4.07 -2.32 -16.46
N GLU A 84 -3.12 -3.24 -16.58
CA GLU A 84 -3.41 -4.66 -16.68
C GLU A 84 -3.80 -5.21 -15.30
N ILE A 85 -4.92 -5.93 -15.24
CA ILE A 85 -5.41 -6.53 -14.01
C ILE A 85 -5.36 -8.05 -14.12
N ALA A 86 -4.59 -8.69 -13.27
CA ALA A 86 -4.57 -10.14 -13.14
C ALA A 86 -5.42 -10.59 -11.94
N ALA A 87 -6.09 -11.74 -12.11
CA ALA A 87 -6.77 -12.43 -11.01
C ALA A 87 -5.75 -13.14 -10.13
N SER A 88 -5.97 -13.13 -8.81
CA SER A 88 -5.24 -13.98 -7.86
C SER A 88 -5.79 -15.40 -7.82
#